data_AF-D3RW57-F1
#
_entry.id   AF-D3RW57-F1
#
_cell.length_a   1.000
_cell.length_b   1.000
_cell.length_c   1.000
_cell.angle_alpha   90.00
_cell.angle_beta   90.00
_cell.angle_gamma   90.00
#
_symmetry.space_group_name_H-M   'P 1'
#
loop_
_entity.id
_entity.type
_entity.pdbx_description
1 polymer ?
#
loop_
_entity_poly.entity_id
_entity_poly.type
_entity_poly.pdbx_seq_one_letter_code
_entity_poly.pdbx_strand_id
1 'polypeptide(L)'
;MRKITALIAVMLATSGAQAQVYKCADPITGETVYSQTQCATEAKTVNIQDIQATPTVAIAENDALARRCANSIQFKDPDSVRIEKVGAMSATVIDYAGSRIVANVLHVWINARNSYGGYTGSKMYYCYLSQHDKKVLFVESLGG
;
A
#
# COMPACT_ATOMS: atom_id res chain seq x y z
N MET A 1 -9.40 63.65 14.56
CA MET A 1 -10.26 62.79 15.38
C MET A 1 -10.61 61.57 14.54
N ARG A 2 -9.87 60.47 14.67
CA ARG A 2 -10.03 59.34 15.61
C ARG A 2 -11.10 58.32 15.15
N LYS A 3 -10.58 57.21 14.62
CA LYS A 3 -11.01 55.80 14.83
C LYS A 3 -12.29 55.38 14.03
N ILE A 4 -12.55 54.15 13.57
CA ILE A 4 -12.12 52.78 13.94
C ILE A 4 -12.23 51.88 12.69
N THR A 5 -11.18 51.09 12.47
CA THR A 5 -11.08 49.89 11.61
C THR A 5 -11.84 48.71 12.23
N ALA A 6 -12.61 47.93 11.46
CA ALA A 6 -13.01 46.54 11.78
C ALA A 6 -13.59 45.90 10.49
N LEU A 7 -12.86 45.13 9.65
CA LEU A 7 -12.21 43.83 9.88
C LEU A 7 -13.22 42.77 10.38
N ILE A 8 -13.96 42.16 9.45
CA ILE A 8 -14.65 40.88 9.66
C ILE A 8 -13.89 39.83 8.87
N ALA A 9 -12.92 39.22 9.55
CA ALA A 9 -12.25 38.00 9.13
C ALA A 9 -13.26 36.85 9.28
N VAL A 10 -13.82 36.39 8.15
CA VAL A 10 -14.61 35.16 8.10
C VAL A 10 -13.66 34.00 8.36
N MET A 11 -13.89 33.33 9.49
CA MET A 11 -13.15 32.18 9.98
C MET A 11 -13.08 31.06 8.93
N LEU A 12 -11.87 30.75 8.47
CA LEU A 12 -11.53 29.44 7.93
C LEU A 12 -11.38 28.47 9.11
N ALA A 13 -12.47 27.83 9.52
CA ALA A 13 -12.41 26.61 10.31
C ALA A 13 -12.29 25.43 9.34
N THR A 14 -11.14 25.29 8.68
CA THR A 14 -10.78 24.01 8.06
C THR A 14 -10.38 23.08 9.21
N SER A 15 -11.24 22.10 9.46
CA SER A 15 -10.99 20.99 10.38
C SER A 15 -9.65 20.34 10.06
N GLY A 16 -8.64 20.66 10.86
CA GLY A 16 -7.39 19.92 10.90
C GLY A 16 -7.70 18.52 11.41
N ALA A 17 -7.90 17.57 10.50
CA ALA A 17 -7.78 16.16 10.81
C ALA A 17 -6.36 15.97 11.34
N GLN A 18 -6.21 15.91 12.66
CA GLN A 18 -4.92 15.57 13.25
C GLN A 18 -4.60 14.16 12.78
N ALA A 19 -3.54 14.03 11.99
CA ALA A 19 -3.05 12.75 11.51
C ALA A 19 -2.61 11.92 12.74
N GLN A 20 -3.50 11.07 13.22
CA GLN A 20 -3.20 10.13 14.29
C GLN A 20 -2.52 8.92 13.65
N VAL A 21 -1.31 8.61 14.10
CA VAL A 21 -0.61 7.38 13.70
C VAL A 21 -0.72 6.36 14.82
N TYR A 22 -1.04 5.14 14.43
CA TYR A 22 -1.24 3.99 15.30
C TYR A 22 0.00 3.09 15.24
N LYS A 23 0.48 2.67 16.41
CA LYS A 23 1.49 1.63 16.54
C LYS A 23 0.80 0.27 16.49
N CYS A 24 1.20 -0.54 15.52
CA CYS A 24 0.66 -1.86 15.23
C CYS A 24 1.76 -2.90 15.44
N ALA A 25 1.40 -4.09 15.92
CA ALA A 25 2.28 -5.25 15.83
C ALA A 25 1.91 -6.02 14.57
N ASP A 26 2.88 -6.33 13.71
CA ASP A 26 2.70 -7.27 12.61
C ASP A 26 2.58 -8.68 13.22
N PRO A 27 1.42 -9.37 13.13
CA PRO A 27 1.24 -10.68 13.72
C PRO A 27 2.02 -11.79 12.99
N ILE A 28 2.55 -11.51 11.79
CA ILE A 28 3.35 -12.46 11.01
C ILE A 28 4.82 -12.38 11.43
N THR A 29 5.37 -11.18 11.56
CA THR A 29 6.79 -10.99 11.89
C THR A 29 7.06 -10.68 13.37
N GLY A 30 6.03 -10.28 14.11
CA GLY A 30 6.13 -9.82 15.50
C GLY A 30 6.66 -8.39 15.66
N GLU A 31 6.94 -7.69 14.55
CA GLU A 31 7.60 -6.39 14.57
C GLU A 31 6.61 -5.23 14.68
N THR A 32 7.11 -4.07 15.11
CA THR A 32 6.32 -2.84 15.19
C THR A 32 6.20 -2.20 13.80
N VAL A 33 4.97 -1.89 13.40
CA VAL A 33 4.67 -1.11 12.19
C VAL A 33 3.75 0.07 12.52
N TYR A 34 3.74 1.10 11.66
CA TYR A 34 2.99 2.34 11.88
C TYR A 34 1.97 2.58 10.76
N SER A 35 0.76 3.00 11.12
CA SER A 35 -0.33 3.25 10.18
C SER A 35 -1.16 4.46 10.56
N GLN A 36 -1.63 5.23 9.57
CA GLN A 36 -2.57 6.35 9.77
C GLN A 36 -4.02 5.86 9.98
N THR A 37 -4.26 4.57 9.76
CA THR A 37 -5.55 3.91 9.97
C THR A 37 -5.40 2.89 11.10
N GLN A 38 -6.37 2.85 12.01
CA GLN A 38 -6.34 1.92 13.13
C GLN A 38 -6.30 0.47 12.65
N CYS A 39 -5.24 -0.23 13.05
CA CYS A 39 -4.96 -1.63 12.69
C CYS A 39 -5.59 -2.64 13.66
N ALA A 40 -5.75 -2.29 14.94
CA ALA A 40 -6.36 -3.15 15.95
C ALA A 40 -7.05 -2.31 17.04
N THR A 41 -7.96 -2.92 17.79
CA THR A 41 -8.69 -2.27 18.90
C THR A 41 -7.75 -1.75 19.99
N GLU A 42 -6.64 -2.44 20.22
CA GLU A 42 -5.60 -2.15 21.21
C GLU A 42 -4.45 -1.29 20.65
N ALA A 43 -4.56 -0.81 19.41
CA ALA A 43 -3.51 -0.01 18.79
C ALA A 43 -3.30 1.31 19.55
N LYS A 44 -2.05 1.58 19.92
CA LYS A 44 -1.70 2.80 20.67
C LYS A 44 -1.46 3.96 19.72
N THR A 45 -2.10 5.10 19.98
CA THR A 45 -1.84 6.35 19.26
C THR A 45 -0.44 6.86 19.60
N VAL A 46 0.33 7.25 18.59
CA VAL A 46 1.67 7.83 18.72
C VAL A 46 1.64 9.25 18.19
N ASN A 47 2.21 10.18 18.96
CA ASN A 47 2.37 11.57 18.52
C ASN A 47 3.58 11.65 17.57
N ILE A 48 3.33 12.11 16.34
CA ILE A 48 4.31 12.14 15.26
C ILE A 48 5.18 13.40 15.40
N GLN A 49 6.09 13.42 16.36
CA GLN A 49 7.14 14.45 16.39
C GLN A 49 8.51 13.92 15.92
N ASP A 50 8.68 12.59 15.83
CA ASP A 50 9.97 11.95 15.51
C ASP A 50 9.92 10.89 14.39
N ILE A 51 8.80 10.70 13.69
CA ILE A 51 8.74 9.70 12.61
C ILE A 51 9.36 10.31 11.34
N GLN A 52 10.64 10.04 11.10
CA GLN A 52 11.25 10.19 9.79
C GLN A 52 10.58 9.20 8.83
N ALA A 53 9.61 9.68 8.05
CA ALA A 53 9.07 8.92 6.93
C ALA A 53 10.23 8.65 5.96
N THR A 54 10.68 7.40 5.88
CA THR A 54 11.61 7.00 4.83
C THR A 54 10.84 7.11 3.51
N PRO A 55 11.28 7.97 2.57
CA PRO A 55 10.52 8.22 1.36
C PRO A 55 10.47 6.96 0.50
N THR A 56 9.35 6.84 -0.20
CA THR A 56 9.10 6.08 -1.42
C THR A 56 10.24 5.17 -1.87
N VAL A 57 10.06 3.86 -1.66
CA VAL A 57 10.89 2.80 -2.23
C VAL A 57 11.16 3.10 -3.71
N ALA A 58 12.44 3.16 -4.09
CA ALA A 58 12.89 3.50 -5.43
C ALA A 58 12.28 2.52 -6.46
N ILE A 59 11.96 3.03 -7.66
CA ILE A 59 11.29 2.27 -8.74
C ILE A 59 11.96 0.91 -9.02
N ALA A 60 13.29 0.82 -8.90
CA ALA A 60 14.06 -0.41 -9.11
C ALA A 60 13.75 -1.53 -8.09
N GLU A 61 13.41 -1.19 -6.84
CA GLU A 61 13.02 -2.19 -5.83
C GLU A 61 11.60 -2.71 -6.08
N ASN A 62 10.72 -1.87 -6.65
CA ASN A 62 9.37 -2.28 -7.06
C ASN A 62 9.41 -3.30 -8.21
N ASP A 63 10.39 -3.25 -9.12
CA ASP A 63 10.53 -4.25 -10.19
C ASP A 63 10.88 -5.64 -9.64
N ALA A 64 11.77 -5.72 -8.65
CA ALA A 64 12.10 -6.98 -7.99
C ALA A 64 10.89 -7.54 -7.22
N LEU A 65 10.12 -6.67 -6.57
CA LEU A 65 8.86 -7.03 -5.91
C LEU A 65 7.79 -7.48 -6.91
N ALA A 66 7.67 -6.83 -8.07
CA ALA A 66 6.74 -7.22 -9.12
C ALA A 66 7.06 -8.61 -9.68
N ARG A 67 8.35 -8.97 -9.80
CA ARG A 67 8.76 -10.34 -10.17
C ARG A 67 8.39 -11.37 -9.12
N ARG A 68 8.63 -11.07 -7.83
CA ARG A 68 8.17 -11.94 -6.73
C ARG A 68 6.66 -12.12 -6.74
N CYS A 69 5.94 -11.04 -7.04
CA CYS A 69 4.49 -11.07 -7.21
C CYS A 69 4.07 -12.01 -8.34
N ALA A 70 4.63 -11.82 -9.53
CA ALA A 70 4.32 -12.63 -10.69
C ALA A 70 4.60 -14.12 -10.46
N ASN A 71 5.69 -14.45 -9.75
CA ASN A 71 6.03 -15.83 -9.41
C ASN A 71 5.06 -16.50 -8.43
N SER A 72 4.24 -15.73 -7.72
CA SER A 72 3.19 -16.27 -6.83
C SER A 72 1.86 -16.55 -7.55
N ILE A 73 1.75 -16.19 -8.82
CA ILE A 73 0.55 -16.39 -9.64
C ILE A 73 0.74 -17.63 -10.52
N GLN A 74 -0.28 -18.49 -10.58
CA GLN A 74 -0.29 -19.64 -11.48
C GLN A 74 -0.77 -19.25 -12.88
N PHE A 75 0.17 -18.87 -13.75
CA PHE A 75 -0.10 -18.62 -15.17
C PHE A 75 -0.20 -19.94 -15.97
N LYS A 76 -0.90 -19.89 -17.12
CA LYS A 76 -1.01 -21.03 -18.04
C LYS A 76 0.33 -21.38 -18.69
N ASP A 77 1.13 -20.36 -19.01
CA ASP A 77 2.49 -20.47 -19.50
C ASP A 77 3.41 -19.58 -18.62
N PRO A 78 4.02 -20.14 -17.56
CA PRO A 78 4.88 -19.39 -16.63
C PRO A 78 6.10 -18.74 -17.30
N ASP A 79 6.64 -19.34 -18.36
CA ASP A 79 7.82 -18.83 -19.07
C ASP A 79 7.49 -17.64 -19.99
N SER A 80 6.20 -17.42 -20.26
CA SER A 80 5.72 -16.32 -21.11
C SER A 80 5.47 -15.00 -20.38
N VAL A 81 5.60 -14.99 -19.05
CA VAL A 81 5.16 -13.89 -18.19
C VAL A 81 5.95 -12.61 -18.47
N ARG A 82 5.22 -11.53 -18.76
CA ARG A 82 5.76 -10.19 -18.99
C ARG A 82 5.14 -9.21 -18.01
N ILE A 83 5.98 -8.53 -17.24
CA ILE A 83 5.57 -7.38 -16.44
C ILE A 83 5.64 -6.16 -17.37
N GLU A 84 4.48 -5.61 -17.72
CA GLU A 84 4.39 -4.49 -18.67
C GLU A 84 4.46 -3.14 -17.96
N LYS A 85 3.96 -3.05 -16.72
CA LYS A 85 3.99 -1.84 -15.91
C LYS A 85 3.99 -2.18 -14.43
N VAL A 86 4.74 -1.40 -13.66
CA VAL A 86 4.73 -1.43 -12.20
C VAL A 86 4.25 -0.07 -11.71
N GLY A 87 3.22 -0.08 -10.86
CA GLY A 87 2.64 1.13 -10.27
C GLY A 87 3.37 1.57 -9.02
N ALA A 88 2.92 2.69 -8.47
CA ALA A 88 3.35 3.12 -7.14
C ALA A 88 2.88 2.11 -6.08
N MET A 89 3.68 1.94 -5.04
CA MET A 89 3.31 1.19 -3.86
C MET A 89 2.49 2.08 -2.93
N SER A 90 1.40 1.54 -2.39
CA SER A 90 0.59 2.18 -1.35
C SER A 90 0.54 1.30 -0.09
N ALA A 91 -0.01 1.80 1.01
CA ALA A 91 -0.25 1.02 2.22
C ALA A 91 -1.76 0.96 2.50
N THR A 92 -2.26 -0.19 2.91
CA THR A 92 -3.67 -0.39 3.28
C THR A 92 -3.80 -1.34 4.46
N VAL A 93 -4.95 -1.33 5.12
CA VAL A 93 -5.29 -2.28 6.18
C VAL A 93 -6.11 -3.41 5.58
N ILE A 94 -5.71 -4.65 5.84
CA ILE A 94 -6.36 -5.88 5.36
C ILE A 94 -6.63 -6.84 6.52
N ASP A 95 -7.61 -7.73 6.32
CA ASP A 95 -7.78 -8.90 7.17
C ASP A 95 -7.01 -10.08 6.55
N TYR A 96 -6.00 -10.59 7.27
CA TYR A 96 -5.14 -11.69 6.82
C TYR A 96 -4.92 -12.69 7.94
N ALA A 97 -5.14 -13.98 7.67
CA ALA A 97 -5.01 -15.05 8.65
C ALA A 97 -5.79 -14.79 9.97
N GLY A 98 -6.96 -14.15 9.87
CA GLY A 98 -7.81 -13.80 11.03
C GLY A 98 -7.34 -12.60 11.84
N SER A 99 -6.30 -11.88 11.39
CA SER A 99 -5.78 -10.66 12.03
C SER A 99 -5.88 -9.47 11.10
N ARG A 100 -6.15 -8.29 11.66
CA ARG A 100 -6.16 -7.03 10.92
C ARG A 100 -4.75 -6.44 10.91
N ILE A 101 -4.16 -6.35 9.72
CA ILE A 101 -2.75 -5.96 9.54
C ILE A 101 -2.61 -4.84 8.52
N VAL A 102 -1.46 -4.17 8.56
CA VAL A 102 -1.09 -3.17 7.56
C VAL A 102 -0.24 -3.87 6.51
N ALA A 103 -0.62 -3.75 5.25
CA ALA A 103 0.08 -4.32 4.11
C ALA A 103 0.47 -3.22 3.12
N ASN A 104 1.58 -3.43 2.41
CA ASN A 104 1.86 -2.64 1.22
C ASN A 104 1.15 -3.27 0.02
N VAL A 105 0.56 -2.45 -0.84
CA VAL A 105 -0.07 -2.88 -2.08
C VAL A 105 0.76 -2.39 -3.26
N LEU A 106 1.26 -3.32 -4.06
CA LEU A 106 1.95 -3.02 -5.32
C LEU A 106 1.04 -3.35 -6.50
N HIS A 107 0.82 -2.37 -7.37
CA HIS A 107 0.01 -2.55 -8.58
C HIS A 107 0.90 -3.05 -9.72
N VAL A 108 0.56 -4.21 -10.29
CA VAL A 108 1.38 -4.82 -11.35
C VAL A 108 0.50 -5.17 -12.54
N TRP A 109 0.94 -4.78 -13.74
CA TRP A 109 0.32 -5.13 -15.01
C TRP A 109 1.12 -6.27 -15.64
N ILE A 110 0.48 -7.43 -15.76
CA ILE A 110 1.12 -8.66 -16.21
C ILE A 110 0.37 -9.21 -17.43
N ASN A 111 1.13 -9.54 -18.46
CA ASN A 111 0.65 -10.21 -19.66
C ASN A 111 1.36 -11.56 -19.81
N ALA A 112 0.60 -12.62 -19.97
CA ALA A 112 1.10 -13.98 -20.12
C ALA A 112 0.29 -14.70 -21.22
N ARG A 113 0.90 -15.68 -21.88
CA ARG A 113 0.22 -16.50 -22.87
C ARG A 113 -0.86 -17.36 -22.22
N ASN A 114 -1.98 -17.47 -22.92
CA ASN A 114 -3.05 -18.41 -22.58
C ASN A 114 -2.71 -19.84 -23.06
N SER A 115 -3.64 -20.78 -22.88
CA SER A 115 -3.49 -22.18 -23.31
C SER A 115 -3.32 -22.37 -24.83
N TYR A 116 -3.62 -21.36 -25.64
CA TYR A 116 -3.45 -21.37 -27.10
C TYR A 116 -2.15 -20.71 -27.56
N GLY A 117 -1.26 -20.31 -26.63
CA GLY A 117 0.02 -19.68 -26.95
C GLY A 117 -0.09 -18.20 -27.35
N GLY A 118 -1.26 -17.57 -27.20
CA GLY A 118 -1.47 -16.16 -27.51
C GLY A 118 -1.46 -15.26 -26.27
N TYR A 119 -0.94 -14.04 -26.40
CA TYR A 119 -1.13 -12.98 -25.40
C TYR A 119 -2.51 -12.35 -25.58
N THR A 120 -3.27 -12.20 -24.50
CA THR A 120 -4.64 -11.64 -24.54
C THR A 120 -4.73 -10.22 -24.01
N GLY A 121 -3.58 -9.59 -23.77
CA GLY A 121 -3.49 -8.26 -23.15
C GLY A 121 -3.15 -8.35 -21.67
N SER A 122 -2.64 -7.23 -21.16
CA SER A 122 -2.22 -7.14 -19.76
C SER A 122 -3.40 -7.10 -18.81
N LYS A 123 -3.29 -7.85 -17.72
CA LYS A 123 -4.20 -7.83 -16.59
C LYS A 123 -3.56 -7.13 -15.39
N MET A 124 -4.37 -6.43 -14.62
CA MET A 124 -3.92 -5.76 -13.41
C MET A 124 -4.05 -6.69 -12.20
N TYR A 125 -3.01 -6.71 -11.37
CA TYR A 125 -2.94 -7.45 -10.13
C TYR A 125 -2.58 -6.52 -8.97
N TYR A 126 -3.20 -6.75 -7.82
CA TYR A 126 -2.76 -6.19 -6.55
C TYR A 126 -1.91 -7.22 -5.80
N CYS A 127 -0.65 -6.85 -5.57
CA CYS A 127 0.24 -7.61 -4.72
C CYS A 127 0.19 -7.09 -3.30
N TYR A 128 -0.37 -7.85 -2.39
CA TYR A 128 -0.36 -7.53 -0.97
C TYR A 128 0.93 -8.07 -0.36
N LEU A 129 1.73 -7.17 0.19
CA LEU A 129 3.04 -7.44 0.76
C LEU A 129 3.00 -7.11 2.25
N SER A 130 3.72 -7.88 3.07
CA SER A 130 3.95 -7.51 4.47
C SER A 130 4.56 -6.11 4.56
N GLN A 131 4.28 -5.38 5.64
CA GLN A 131 4.78 -4.02 5.76
C GLN A 131 6.30 -4.00 5.94
N HIS A 132 6.83 -4.96 6.70
CA HIS A 132 8.24 -4.99 7.10
C HIS A 132 9.16 -5.60 6.04
N ASP A 133 9.02 -6.90 5.75
CA ASP A 133 9.96 -7.66 4.91
C ASP A 133 9.54 -7.79 3.43
N LYS A 134 8.43 -7.15 3.05
CA LYS A 134 7.85 -7.15 1.69
C LYS A 134 7.63 -8.56 1.12
N LYS A 135 7.36 -9.55 1.98
CA LYS A 135 6.92 -10.89 1.57
C LYS A 135 5.52 -10.81 0.97
N VAL A 136 5.28 -11.58 -0.09
CA VAL A 136 3.95 -11.69 -0.70
C VAL A 136 3.02 -12.40 0.26
N LEU A 137 1.94 -11.73 0.66
CA LEU A 137 0.88 -12.26 1.51
C LEU A 137 -0.17 -12.98 0.67
N PHE A 138 -0.69 -12.28 -0.34
CA PHE A 138 -1.57 -12.82 -1.37
C PHE A 138 -1.59 -11.89 -2.59
N VAL A 139 -2.12 -12.41 -3.71
CA VAL A 139 -2.30 -11.64 -4.94
C VAL A 139 -3.75 -11.69 -5.37
N GLU A 140 -4.30 -10.53 -5.67
CA GLU A 140 -5.65 -10.38 -6.20
C GLU A 140 -5.61 -9.98 -7.67
N SER A 141 -6.40 -10.65 -8.51
CA SER A 141 -6.59 -10.25 -9.91
C SER A 141 -7.80 -9.33 -10.00
N LEU A 142 -7.64 -8.15 -10.60
CA LEU A 142 -8.73 -7.17 -10.70
C LEU A 142 -9.62 -7.36 -11.92
N GLY A 143 -9.43 -8.45 -12.66
CA GLY A 143 -10.13 -8.68 -13.91
C GLY A 143 -9.70 -7.71 -15.02
N GLY A 144 -9.88 -8.18 -16.25
CA GLY A 144 -9.77 -7.44 -17.49
C GLY A 144 -10.66 -8.13 -18.51
#